data_AF-A0A0G0Z9W5-F1
#
_entry.id   AF-A0A0G0Z9W5-F1
#
_cell.length_a   1.000
_cell.length_b   1.000
_cell.length_c   1.000
_cell.angle_alpha   90.00
_cell.angle_beta   90.00
_cell.angle_gamma   90.00
#
_symmetry.space_group_name_H-M   'P 1'
#
loop_
_entity.id
_entity.type
_entity.pdbx_description
1 polymer ?
#
loop_
_entity_poly.entity_id
_entity_poly.type
_entity_poly.pdbx_seq_one_letter_code
_entity_poly.pdbx_strand_id
1 'polypeptide(L)'
;MRKWLLPVFFFLILCLPAPLSASYATVVIPLRAREYWQDFAKPKLLLDYLKKENLPATVLLTYAGLEDREVTAYLEESPNFELGIFLEVDEKLATDSLVSYNFGNFDRAQANQILFSGYPIEGRIRMIDRIMAQFNKVFGFKPESAGSWSALFSVQI
;
A
#
# COMPACT_ATOMS: atom_id res chain seq x y z
N MET A 1 -59.51 -4.87 -22.40
CA MET A 1 -58.62 -3.68 -22.31
C MET A 1 -57.19 -4.08 -21.88
N ARG A 2 -56.53 -5.03 -22.56
CA ARG A 2 -55.24 -5.61 -22.12
C ARG A 2 -54.31 -5.92 -23.31
N LYS A 3 -54.13 -4.97 -24.23
CA LYS A 3 -53.22 -5.11 -25.39
C LYS A 3 -52.21 -3.95 -25.52
N TRP A 4 -52.32 -2.93 -24.67
CA TRP A 4 -51.44 -1.75 -24.67
C TRP A 4 -50.36 -1.77 -23.57
N LEU A 5 -50.39 -2.76 -22.65
CA LEU A 5 -49.38 -2.88 -21.59
C LEU A 5 -48.06 -3.52 -22.08
N LEU A 6 -48.12 -4.39 -23.08
CA LEU A 6 -46.93 -5.03 -23.67
C LEU A 6 -45.96 -4.06 -24.35
N PRO A 7 -46.41 -3.13 -25.23
CA PRO A 7 -45.49 -2.21 -25.88
C PRO A 7 -44.88 -1.19 -24.91
N VAL A 8 -45.59 -0.80 -23.85
CA VAL A 8 -45.07 0.09 -22.79
C VAL A 8 -43.98 -0.59 -21.98
N PHE A 9 -44.15 -1.89 -21.65
CA PHE A 9 -43.13 -2.67 -20.96
C PHE A 9 -41.88 -2.88 -21.82
N PHE A 10 -42.04 -3.08 -23.13
CA PHE A 10 -40.93 -3.22 -24.07
C PHE A 10 -40.16 -1.91 -24.27
N PHE A 11 -40.86 -0.76 -24.25
CA PHE A 11 -40.25 0.57 -24.33
C PHE A 11 -39.45 0.93 -23.08
N LEU A 12 -39.89 0.49 -21.89
CA LEU A 12 -39.16 0.68 -20.62
C LEU A 12 -37.84 -0.10 -20.56
N ILE A 13 -37.77 -1.28 -21.19
CA ILE A 13 -36.54 -2.08 -21.26
C ILE A 13 -35.49 -1.42 -22.18
N LEU A 14 -35.93 -0.71 -23.22
CA LEU A 14 -35.05 0.02 -24.16
C LEU A 14 -34.52 1.35 -23.61
N CYS A 15 -35.12 1.87 -22.53
CA CYS A 15 -34.66 3.08 -21.83
C CYS A 15 -33.75 2.79 -20.62
N LEU A 16 -33.36 1.53 -20.37
CA LEU A 16 -32.34 1.23 -19.38
C LEU A 16 -31.02 1.87 -19.83
N PRO A 17 -30.44 2.81 -19.05
CA PRO A 17 -29.14 3.36 -19.39
C PRO A 17 -28.14 2.20 -19.49
N ALA A 18 -27.32 2.19 -20.54
CA ALA A 18 -26.20 1.26 -20.63
C ALA A 18 -25.42 1.30 -19.29
N PRO A 19 -24.93 0.16 -18.78
CA PRO A 19 -24.16 0.16 -17.55
C PRO A 19 -23.02 1.17 -17.73
N LEU A 20 -23.03 2.22 -16.91
CA LEU A 20 -21.95 3.18 -16.87
C LEU A 20 -20.70 2.37 -16.54
N SER A 21 -19.82 2.17 -17.53
CA SER A 21 -18.53 1.53 -17.31
C SER A 21 -17.71 2.49 -16.47
N ALA A 22 -17.90 2.44 -15.15
CA ALA A 22 -17.17 3.28 -14.21
C ALA A 22 -15.69 2.91 -14.30
N SER A 23 -14.88 3.78 -14.90
CA SER A 23 -13.44 3.72 -14.78
C SER A 23 -13.05 4.34 -13.45
N TYR A 24 -12.26 3.61 -12.66
CA TYR A 24 -11.65 4.12 -11.45
C TYR A 24 -10.13 4.10 -11.59
N ALA A 25 -9.46 5.08 -10.98
CA ALA A 25 -8.01 5.13 -10.88
C ALA A 25 -7.66 5.36 -9.41
N THR A 26 -6.73 4.56 -8.89
CA THR A 26 -6.22 4.68 -7.52
C THR A 26 -4.76 5.07 -7.57
N VAL A 27 -4.42 6.18 -6.90
CA VAL A 27 -3.03 6.60 -6.76
C VAL A 27 -2.43 5.87 -5.56
N VAL A 28 -1.41 5.06 -5.80
CA VAL A 28 -0.69 4.31 -4.74
C VAL A 28 0.78 4.69 -4.78
N ILE A 29 1.31 5.10 -3.63
CA ILE A 29 2.67 5.60 -3.48
C ILE A 29 3.43 4.65 -2.55
N PRO A 30 4.26 3.75 -3.08
CA PRO A 30 5.20 2.99 -2.26
C PRO A 30 6.33 3.91 -1.81
N LEU A 31 6.22 4.42 -0.58
CA LEU A 31 7.24 5.28 0.02
C LEU A 31 8.30 4.40 0.69
N ARG A 32 9.35 4.09 -0.10
CA ARG A 32 10.52 3.34 0.36
C ARG A 32 11.34 4.13 1.39
N ALA A 33 12.26 3.45 2.03
CA ALA A 33 13.12 4.01 3.08
C ALA A 33 13.93 5.23 2.63
N ARG A 34 14.31 6.06 3.62
CA ARG A 34 15.11 7.29 3.43
C ARG A 34 16.40 7.07 2.64
N GLU A 35 16.98 5.88 2.65
CA GLU A 35 18.18 5.59 1.86
C GLU A 35 18.02 5.84 0.34
N TYR A 36 16.80 5.81 -0.21
CA TYR A 36 16.58 5.99 -1.65
C TYR A 36 16.43 7.45 -2.08
N TRP A 37 15.95 8.32 -1.18
CA TRP A 37 15.68 9.72 -1.49
C TRP A 37 16.52 10.70 -0.66
N GLN A 38 17.10 10.24 0.45
CA GLN A 38 18.01 10.91 1.39
C GLN A 38 17.37 12.08 2.15
N ASP A 39 16.74 12.99 1.42
CA ASP A 39 16.07 14.19 1.92
C ASP A 39 14.55 14.07 1.69
N PHE A 40 13.77 14.21 2.76
CA PHE A 40 12.31 14.06 2.73
C PHE A 40 11.65 15.13 1.88
N ALA A 41 12.31 16.28 1.67
CA ALA A 41 11.84 17.30 0.76
C ALA A 41 11.52 16.74 -0.64
N LYS A 42 12.23 15.72 -1.11
CA LYS A 42 12.01 15.12 -2.44
C LYS A 42 10.66 14.42 -2.56
N PRO A 43 10.33 13.36 -1.77
CA PRO A 43 9.00 12.76 -1.84
C PRO A 43 7.90 13.71 -1.34
N LYS A 44 8.21 14.61 -0.40
CA LYS A 44 7.24 15.58 0.12
C LYS A 44 6.67 16.50 -0.97
N LEU A 45 7.45 16.85 -2.01
CA LEU A 45 6.93 17.63 -3.15
C LEU A 45 5.74 16.95 -3.83
N LEU A 46 5.80 15.63 -4.04
CA LEU A 46 4.70 14.86 -4.62
C LEU A 46 3.50 14.80 -3.66
N LEU A 47 3.75 14.55 -2.38
CA LEU A 47 2.69 14.49 -1.37
C LEU A 47 1.98 15.83 -1.20
N ASP A 48 2.74 16.94 -1.16
CA ASP A 48 2.19 18.29 -1.09
C ASP A 48 1.34 18.61 -2.33
N TYR A 49 1.76 18.17 -3.52
CA TYR A 49 0.96 18.31 -4.73
C TYR A 49 -0.36 17.55 -4.64
N LEU A 50 -0.34 16.28 -4.22
CA LEU A 50 -1.56 15.48 -4.06
C LEU A 50 -2.50 16.07 -3.00
N LYS A 51 -1.94 16.56 -1.88
CA LYS A 51 -2.69 17.24 -0.83
C LYS A 51 -3.34 18.53 -1.34
N LYS A 52 -2.58 19.33 -2.10
CA LYS A 52 -3.05 20.58 -2.71
C LYS A 52 -4.19 20.35 -3.70
N GLU A 53 -4.07 19.34 -4.56
CA GLU A 53 -5.08 19.01 -5.57
C GLU A 53 -6.23 18.15 -5.00
N ASN A 54 -6.22 17.86 -3.69
CA ASN A 54 -7.20 17.03 -3.00
C ASN A 54 -7.42 15.66 -3.67
N LEU A 55 -6.32 15.06 -4.16
CA LEU A 55 -6.34 13.77 -4.83
C LEU A 55 -6.26 12.66 -3.78
N PRO A 56 -7.24 11.73 -3.74
CA PRO A 56 -7.17 10.58 -2.84
C PRO A 56 -5.99 9.70 -3.26
N ALA A 57 -5.14 9.36 -2.29
CA ALA A 57 -3.99 8.51 -2.52
C ALA A 57 -3.72 7.61 -1.32
N THR A 58 -3.17 6.43 -1.61
CA THR A 58 -2.71 5.48 -0.60
C THR A 58 -1.19 5.55 -0.51
N VAL A 59 -0.66 5.84 0.67
CA VAL A 59 0.79 5.86 0.94
C VAL A 59 1.16 4.57 1.67
N LEU A 60 2.01 3.76 1.03
CA LEU A 60 2.48 2.49 1.57
C LEU A 60 3.88 2.66 2.14
N LEU A 61 4.04 2.43 3.44
CA LEU A 61 5.31 2.59 4.15
C LEU A 61 6.04 1.26 4.33
N THR A 62 7.34 1.27 4.03
CA THR A 62 8.26 0.20 4.46
C THR A 62 8.48 0.21 5.97
N TYR A 63 9.05 -0.85 6.54
CA TYR A 63 9.35 -0.91 7.97
C TYR A 63 10.25 0.25 8.42
N ALA A 64 11.36 0.50 7.70
CA ALA A 64 12.20 1.67 7.97
C ALA A 64 11.44 3.00 7.80
N GLY A 65 10.47 3.09 6.89
CA GLY A 65 9.61 4.27 6.75
C GLY A 65 8.70 4.52 7.97
N LEU A 66 8.29 3.46 8.67
CA LEU A 66 7.51 3.56 9.91
C LEU A 66 8.33 4.03 11.12
N GLU A 67 9.64 4.04 11.02
CA GLU A 67 10.53 4.54 12.08
C GLU A 67 11.03 5.95 11.82
N ASP A 68 10.78 6.47 10.62
CA ASP A 68 11.17 7.80 10.21
C ASP A 68 10.19 8.84 10.75
N ARG A 69 10.53 9.46 11.88
CA ARG A 69 9.65 10.42 12.57
C ARG A 69 9.23 11.61 11.72
N GLU A 70 10.09 12.08 10.81
CA GLU A 70 9.76 13.20 9.94
C GLU A 70 8.65 12.80 8.95
N VAL A 71 8.76 11.59 8.39
CA VAL A 71 7.76 11.02 7.48
C VAL A 71 6.46 10.74 8.22
N THR A 72 6.51 10.07 9.38
CA THR A 72 5.30 9.68 10.10
C THR A 72 4.53 10.89 10.62
N ALA A 73 5.21 11.90 11.16
CA ALA A 73 4.58 13.14 11.62
C ALA A 73 3.87 13.89 10.47
N TYR A 74 4.51 13.97 9.29
CA TYR A 74 3.89 14.59 8.12
C TYR A 74 2.62 13.86 7.67
N LEU A 75 2.63 12.52 7.71
CA LEU A 75 1.50 11.69 7.30
C LEU A 75 0.34 11.74 8.30
N GLU A 76 0.63 11.80 9.61
CA GLU A 76 -0.39 12.01 10.66
C GLU A 76 -1.15 13.34 10.47
N GLU A 77 -0.46 14.39 10.01
CA GLU A 77 -1.06 15.70 9.69
C GLU A 77 -1.76 15.74 8.31
N SER A 78 -1.84 14.61 7.61
CA SER A 78 -2.34 14.53 6.24
C SER A 78 -3.49 13.51 6.13
N PRO A 79 -4.69 13.85 6.66
CA PRO A 79 -5.83 12.93 6.72
C PRO A 79 -6.42 12.54 5.36
N ASN A 80 -5.96 13.17 4.27
CA ASN A 80 -6.41 12.87 2.91
C ASN A 80 -5.73 11.61 2.32
N PHE A 81 -4.73 11.06 3.01
CA PHE A 81 -4.04 9.85 2.57
C PHE A 81 -4.51 8.64 3.36
N GLU A 82 -4.84 7.57 2.62
CA GLU A 82 -4.93 6.24 3.21
C GLU A 82 -3.50 5.76 3.52
N LEU A 83 -3.28 5.21 4.71
CA LEU A 83 -1.97 4.72 5.11
C LEU A 83 -1.95 3.19 5.14
N GLY A 84 -0.93 2.62 4.51
CA GLY A 84 -0.76 1.18 4.43
C GLY A 84 0.71 0.76 4.54
N ILE A 85 0.94 -0.53 4.35
CA ILE A 85 2.27 -1.13 4.45
C ILE A 85 2.80 -1.50 3.06
N PHE A 86 4.06 -1.17 2.81
CA PHE A 86 4.80 -1.72 1.68
C PHE A 86 5.67 -2.88 2.15
N LEU A 87 5.30 -4.10 1.75
CA LEU A 87 5.94 -5.36 2.11
C LEU A 87 7.20 -5.58 1.26
N GLU A 88 8.22 -4.80 1.58
CA GLU A 88 9.59 -4.97 1.14
C GLU A 88 10.45 -5.31 2.35
N VAL A 89 11.31 -6.33 2.23
CA VAL A 89 12.23 -6.71 3.30
C VAL A 89 13.45 -5.80 3.24
N ASP A 90 13.68 -5.05 4.31
CA ASP A 90 14.94 -4.37 4.57
C ASP A 90 15.72 -5.11 5.68
N GLU A 91 17.02 -4.81 5.78
CA GLU A 91 17.91 -5.42 6.76
C GLU A 91 17.39 -5.25 8.20
N LYS A 92 16.76 -4.10 8.47
CA LYS A 92 16.29 -3.76 9.79
C LYS A 92 15.04 -4.55 10.16
N LEU A 93 14.08 -4.70 9.25
CA LEU A 93 12.91 -5.55 9.42
C LEU A 93 13.32 -6.99 9.71
N ALA A 94 14.26 -7.54 8.93
CA ALA A 94 14.75 -8.90 9.14
C ALA A 94 15.40 -9.04 10.53
N THR A 95 16.32 -8.12 10.86
CA THR A 95 17.05 -8.14 12.14
C THR A 95 16.12 -8.01 13.34
N ASP A 96 15.20 -7.03 13.33
CA ASP A 96 14.24 -6.80 14.41
C ASP A 96 13.22 -7.95 14.54
N SER A 97 13.09 -8.78 13.51
CA SER A 97 12.23 -9.97 13.48
C SER A 97 12.97 -11.27 13.79
N LEU A 98 14.25 -11.19 14.16
CA LEU A 98 15.12 -12.35 14.38
C LEU A 98 15.17 -13.27 13.15
N VAL A 99 15.30 -12.66 11.98
CA VAL A 99 15.49 -13.32 10.68
C VAL A 99 16.83 -12.82 10.13
N SER A 100 17.69 -13.74 9.71
CA SER A 100 18.94 -13.35 9.05
C SER A 100 18.60 -12.68 7.73
N TYR A 101 19.04 -11.43 7.56
CA TYR A 101 18.93 -10.77 6.26
C TYR A 101 19.81 -11.48 5.25
N ASN A 102 19.26 -11.78 4.07
CA ASN A 102 20.00 -12.45 3.01
C ASN A 102 20.99 -11.46 2.39
N PHE A 103 22.24 -11.44 2.85
CA PHE A 103 23.28 -10.64 2.21
C PHE A 103 23.75 -11.32 0.92
N GLY A 104 23.62 -10.63 -0.22
CA GLY A 104 24.23 -11.06 -1.48
C GLY A 104 25.48 -10.27 -1.81
N ASN A 105 26.39 -10.91 -2.54
CA ASN A 105 27.53 -10.25 -3.16
C ASN A 105 27.00 -9.30 -4.26
N PHE A 106 26.91 -8.01 -3.95
CA PHE A 106 26.86 -6.87 -4.88
C PHE A 106 25.52 -6.36 -5.44
N ASP A 107 24.36 -6.85 -5.01
CA ASP A 107 23.12 -6.17 -5.38
C ASP A 107 22.06 -6.26 -4.28
N ARG A 108 21.71 -5.09 -3.72
CA ARG A 108 20.65 -4.93 -2.71
C ARG A 108 19.24 -5.11 -3.30
N ALA A 109 19.12 -5.25 -4.63
CA ALA A 109 17.83 -5.41 -5.31
C ALA A 109 17.50 -6.87 -5.69
N GLN A 110 18.25 -7.86 -5.21
CA GLN A 110 17.95 -9.25 -5.56
C GLN A 110 16.64 -9.72 -4.92
N ALA A 111 15.84 -10.45 -5.71
CA ALA A 111 14.52 -10.92 -5.31
C ALA A 111 14.53 -11.74 -4.02
N ASN A 112 15.56 -12.57 -3.78
CA ASN A 112 15.70 -13.35 -2.56
C ASN A 112 16.03 -12.51 -1.31
N GLN A 113 16.37 -11.22 -1.47
CA GLN A 113 16.73 -10.32 -0.36
C GLN A 113 15.57 -9.39 0.00
N ILE A 114 14.95 -8.76 -1.01
CA ILE A 114 13.94 -7.71 -0.81
C ILE A 114 12.50 -8.25 -0.82
N LEU A 115 12.29 -9.45 -1.37
CA LEU A 115 10.98 -10.09 -1.36
C LEU A 115 10.92 -11.10 -0.22
N PHE A 116 9.80 -11.10 0.48
CA PHE A 116 9.54 -12.08 1.52
C PHE A 116 9.54 -13.53 1.01
N SER A 117 9.24 -13.77 -0.27
CA SER A 117 9.34 -15.10 -0.89
C SER A 117 10.76 -15.67 -0.86
N GLY A 118 11.78 -14.82 -0.68
CA GLY A 118 13.16 -15.22 -0.42
C GLY A 118 13.41 -15.78 0.98
N TYR A 119 12.43 -15.73 1.88
CA TYR A 119 12.57 -16.12 3.29
C TYR A 119 11.65 -17.30 3.66
N PRO A 120 12.07 -18.14 4.64
CA PRO A 120 11.22 -19.19 5.19
C PRO A 120 9.88 -18.66 5.73
N ILE A 121 8.83 -19.48 5.68
CA ILE A 121 7.46 -19.10 6.12
C ILE A 121 7.48 -18.52 7.55
N GLU A 122 8.16 -19.18 8.48
CA GLU A 122 8.24 -18.71 9.86
C GLU A 122 8.90 -17.34 9.97
N GLY A 123 9.94 -17.07 9.17
CA GLY A 123 10.58 -15.75 9.11
C GLY A 123 9.65 -14.69 8.53
N ARG A 124 8.88 -15.04 7.48
CA ARG A 124 7.87 -14.15 6.91
C ARG A 124 6.79 -13.77 7.92
N ILE A 125 6.27 -14.75 8.67
CA ILE A 125 5.25 -14.50 9.70
C ILE A 125 5.79 -13.52 10.75
N ARG A 126 7.00 -13.76 11.28
CA ARG A 126 7.61 -12.83 12.26
C ARG A 126 7.80 -11.42 11.71
N MET A 127 8.23 -11.29 10.45
CA MET A 127 8.39 -9.98 9.81
C MET A 127 7.04 -9.29 9.59
N ILE A 128 5.99 -10.02 9.20
CA ILE A 128 4.63 -9.47 9.06
C ILE A 128 4.11 -9.00 10.42
N ASP A 129 4.23 -9.82 11.46
CA ASP A 129 3.80 -9.45 12.81
C ASP A 129 4.55 -8.21 13.31
N ARG A 130 5.85 -8.13 13.04
CA ARG A 130 6.70 -6.99 13.42
C ARG A 130 6.27 -5.70 12.73
N ILE A 131 6.09 -5.70 11.40
CA ILE A 131 5.72 -4.50 10.64
C ILE A 131 4.30 -4.05 10.96
N MET A 132 3.35 -4.98 11.15
CA MET A 132 1.98 -4.68 11.57
C MET A 132 1.93 -4.07 12.97
N ALA A 133 2.68 -4.63 13.92
CA ALA A 133 2.76 -4.10 15.28
C ALA A 133 3.40 -2.70 15.30
N GLN A 134 4.44 -2.48 14.51
CA GLN A 134 5.07 -1.16 14.38
C GLN A 134 4.12 -0.15 13.75
N PHE A 135 3.38 -0.51 12.69
CA PHE A 135 2.37 0.36 12.08
C PHE A 135 1.32 0.79 13.11
N ASN A 136 0.74 -0.16 13.84
CA ASN A 136 -0.28 0.13 14.86
C ASN A 136 0.29 0.95 16.02
N LYS A 137 1.57 0.77 16.36
CA LYS A 137 2.24 1.59 17.38
C LYS A 137 2.42 3.05 16.94
N VAL A 138 2.70 3.27 15.65
CA VAL A 138 2.91 4.62 15.09
C VAL A 138 1.56 5.33 14.94
N PHE A 139 0.63 4.74 14.20
CA PHE A 139 -0.60 5.43 13.81
C PHE A 139 -1.79 5.16 14.73
N GLY A 140 -1.71 4.18 15.64
CA GLY A 140 -2.79 3.83 16.56
C GLY A 140 -3.92 2.99 15.95
N PHE A 141 -3.79 2.59 14.68
CA PHE A 141 -4.76 1.73 13.97
C PHE A 141 -4.04 0.70 13.08
N LYS A 142 -4.78 -0.29 12.58
CA LYS A 142 -4.26 -1.31 11.65
C LYS A 142 -4.27 -0.78 10.20
N PRO A 143 -3.28 -1.14 9.37
CA PRO A 143 -3.27 -0.70 7.98
C PRO A 143 -4.47 -1.27 7.22
N GLU A 144 -5.10 -0.45 6.38
CA GLU A 144 -6.22 -0.89 5.53
C GLU A 144 -5.72 -1.57 4.25
N SER A 145 -4.51 -1.22 3.81
CA SER A 145 -3.89 -1.75 2.60
C SER A 145 -2.47 -2.23 2.85
N ALA A 146 -2.09 -3.25 2.06
CA ALA A 146 -0.73 -3.72 1.95
C ALA A 146 -0.39 -3.94 0.48
N GLY A 147 0.79 -3.47 0.06
CA GLY A 147 1.32 -3.68 -1.30
C GLY A 147 2.67 -4.37 -1.26
N SER A 148 3.04 -5.02 -2.36
CA SER A 148 4.36 -5.64 -2.54
C SER A 148 4.74 -5.66 -4.02
N TRP A 149 6.03 -5.82 -4.33
CA TRP A 149 6.50 -5.96 -5.71
C TRP A 149 6.00 -7.22 -6.42
N SER A 150 5.68 -8.28 -5.67
CA SER A 150 5.22 -9.54 -6.24
C SER A 150 4.13 -10.18 -5.38
N ALA A 151 3.03 -10.57 -6.01
CA ALA A 151 1.96 -11.34 -5.39
C ALA A 151 2.40 -12.79 -5.10
N LEU A 152 3.16 -12.99 -4.03
CA LEU A 152 3.45 -14.33 -3.47
C LEU A 152 3.12 -14.36 -1.98
N PHE A 153 1.99 -13.75 -1.64
CA PHE A 153 1.35 -13.86 -0.34
C PHE A 153 -0.15 -14.06 -0.51
N SER A 154 -0.67 -15.05 0.20
CA SER A 154 -2.04 -15.03 0.68
C SER A 154 -2.07 -14.20 1.96
N VAL A 155 -2.14 -12.87 1.85
CA VAL A 155 -2.47 -12.04 3.01
C VAL A 155 -3.97 -12.17 3.21
N GLN A 156 -4.40 -13.02 4.14
CA GLN A 156 -5.75 -12.92 4.69
C GLN A 156 -5.67 -11.83 5.76
N ILE A 157 -6.00 -10.60 5.36
CA ILE A 157 -6.24 -9.48 6.28
C ILE A 157 -7.56 -9.74 7.00
#